data_AF-A0A7S3N328-F1
#
_entry.id   AF-A0A7S3N328-F1
#
_cell.length_a   1.000
_cell.length_b   1.000
_cell.length_c   1.000
_cell.angle_alpha   90.00
_cell.angle_beta   90.00
_cell.angle_gamma   90.00
#
_symmetry.space_group_name_H-M   'P 1'
#
loop_
_entity.id
_entity.type
_entity.pdbx_description
1 polymer ?
#
loop_
_entity_poly.entity_id
_entity_poly.type
_entity_poly.pdbx_seq_one_letter_code
_entity_poly.pdbx_strand_id
1 'polypeptide(L)'
;MVELEDERKENELVLESITKLEDSRKCWRLINGVLVEKTKLEVVPEMRGVINNLNAVVKQITETLTAVREEIKNLEGAYNYIMKQAKTTAQAQQAPDAKGAAKGGVLV
;
A
#
# COMPACT_ATOMS: atom_id res chain seq x y z
N MET A 1 1.51 -10.48 0.62
CA MET A 1 1.88 -10.05 -0.74
C MET A 1 2.78 -11.08 -1.39
N VAL A 2 3.85 -11.53 -0.70
CA VAL A 2 4.72 -12.64 -1.15
C VAL A 2 3.92 -13.90 -1.52
N GLU A 3 2.95 -14.31 -0.70
CA GLU A 3 2.13 -15.50 -0.98
C GLU A 3 1.34 -15.41 -2.30
N LEU A 4 0.62 -14.31 -2.56
CA LEU A 4 -0.14 -14.13 -3.82
C LEU A 4 0.77 -14.01 -5.04
N GLU A 5 1.95 -13.39 -4.88
CA GLU A 5 2.94 -13.31 -5.95
C GLU A 5 3.55 -14.67 -6.26
N ASP A 6 3.79 -15.49 -5.24
CA ASP A 6 4.32 -16.84 -5.39
C ASP A 6 3.25 -17.76 -6.00
N GLU A 7 2.00 -17.71 -5.54
CA GLU A 7 0.88 -18.39 -6.20
C GLU A 7 0.77 -18.01 -7.69
N ARG A 8 0.90 -16.72 -8.01
CA ARG A 8 0.88 -16.26 -9.42
C ARG A 8 2.03 -16.89 -10.20
N LYS A 9 3.26 -16.87 -9.68
CA LYS A 9 4.43 -17.47 -10.33
C LYS A 9 4.28 -18.98 -10.53
N GLU A 10 3.80 -19.70 -9.52
CA GLU A 10 3.55 -21.14 -9.63
C GLU A 10 2.52 -21.44 -10.73
N ASN A 11 1.43 -20.66 -10.80
CA ASN A 11 0.45 -20.79 -11.87
C ASN A 11 1.05 -20.47 -13.25
N GLU A 12 1.95 -19.50 -13.35
CA GLU A 12 2.69 -19.17 -14.59
C GLU A 12 3.60 -20.34 -15.04
N LEU A 13 4.32 -20.98 -14.11
CA LEU A 13 5.17 -22.14 -14.41
C LEU A 13 4.35 -23.34 -14.93
N VAL A 14 3.19 -23.59 -14.32
CA VAL A 14 2.27 -24.63 -14.78
C VAL A 14 1.72 -24.28 -16.16
N LEU A 15 1.33 -23.02 -16.39
CA LEU A 15 0.83 -22.56 -17.69
C LEU A 15 1.88 -22.71 -18.79
N GLU A 16 3.13 -22.34 -18.52
CA GLU A 16 4.24 -22.50 -19.47
C GLU A 16 4.42 -23.97 -19.88
N SER A 17 4.32 -24.88 -18.90
CA SER A 17 4.44 -26.32 -19.12
C SER A 17 3.30 -26.86 -19.98
N ILE A 18 2.05 -26.48 -19.69
CA ILE A 18 0.85 -26.95 -20.42
C ILE A 18 0.80 -26.37 -21.83
N THR A 19 1.28 -25.14 -22.03
CA THR A 19 1.22 -24.47 -23.34
C THR A 19 2.04 -25.19 -24.41
N LYS A 20 3.09 -25.92 -24.01
CA LYS A 20 3.95 -26.73 -24.88
C LYS A 20 3.29 -28.02 -25.37
N LEU A 21 2.14 -28.40 -24.79
CA LEU A 21 1.39 -29.60 -25.19
C LEU A 21 0.51 -29.35 -26.41
N GLU A 22 0.14 -30.42 -27.07
CA GLU A 22 -0.82 -30.44 -28.19
C GLU A 22 -2.24 -30.02 -27.77
N ASP A 23 -2.96 -29.35 -28.65
CA ASP A 23 -4.23 -28.70 -28.31
C ASP A 23 -5.35 -29.68 -27.92
N SER A 24 -5.35 -30.88 -28.49
CA SER A 24 -6.29 -31.97 -28.17
C SER A 24 -5.94 -32.70 -26.88
N ARG A 25 -4.84 -32.36 -26.20
CA ARG A 25 -4.42 -33.02 -24.97
C ARG A 25 -5.47 -32.84 -23.88
N LYS A 26 -5.89 -33.97 -23.29
CA LYS A 26 -6.77 -33.99 -22.12
C LYS A 26 -6.03 -33.45 -20.88
N CYS A 27 -6.69 -32.58 -20.16
CA CYS A 27 -6.29 -31.99 -18.89
C CYS A 27 -7.30 -32.40 -17.82
N TRP A 28 -6.82 -32.62 -16.59
CA TRP A 28 -7.68 -33.01 -15.47
C TRP A 28 -7.51 -32.00 -14.35
N ARG A 29 -8.60 -31.33 -13.97
CA ARG A 29 -8.60 -30.35 -12.89
C ARG A 29 -9.29 -30.93 -11.66
N LEU A 30 -8.60 -30.94 -10.53
CA LEU A 30 -9.17 -31.33 -9.25
C LEU A 30 -9.88 -30.14 -8.60
N ILE A 31 -11.17 -30.27 -8.31
CA ILE A 31 -11.98 -29.26 -7.64
C ILE A 31 -12.78 -29.96 -6.53
N ASN A 32 -12.53 -29.60 -5.27
CA ASN A 32 -13.25 -30.16 -4.11
C ASN A 32 -13.32 -31.70 -4.11
N GLY A 33 -12.23 -32.37 -4.50
CA GLY A 33 -12.15 -33.84 -4.56
C GLY A 33 -12.72 -34.47 -5.84
N VAL A 34 -13.26 -33.69 -6.77
CA VAL A 34 -13.77 -34.16 -8.06
C VAL A 34 -12.80 -33.80 -9.18
N LEU A 35 -12.43 -34.78 -10.00
CA LEU A 35 -11.64 -34.56 -11.21
C LEU A 35 -12.55 -34.21 -12.39
N VAL A 36 -12.31 -33.06 -13.00
CA VAL A 36 -13.02 -32.59 -14.19
C VAL A 36 -12.10 -32.73 -15.40
N GLU A 37 -12.56 -33.49 -16.40
CA GLU A 37 -11.87 -33.61 -17.69
C GLU A 37 -12.12 -32.36 -18.54
N LYS A 38 -11.05 -31.82 -19.12
CA LYS A 38 -11.03 -30.70 -20.07
C LYS A 38 -9.97 -30.93 -21.15
N THR A 39 -9.89 -30.05 -22.11
CA THR A 39 -8.78 -29.97 -23.07
C THR A 39 -7.82 -28.83 -22.73
N LYS A 40 -6.60 -28.87 -23.28
CA LYS A 40 -5.65 -27.75 -23.20
C LYS A 40 -6.28 -26.44 -23.66
N LEU A 41 -7.08 -26.46 -24.73
CA LEU A 41 -7.76 -25.28 -25.28
C LEU A 41 -8.73 -24.62 -24.29
N GLU A 42 -9.32 -25.39 -23.37
CA GLU A 42 -10.20 -24.87 -22.33
C GLU A 42 -9.41 -24.44 -21.08
N VAL A 43 -8.36 -25.19 -20.71
CA VAL A 43 -7.60 -24.95 -19.48
C VAL A 43 -6.68 -23.74 -19.58
N VAL A 44 -6.01 -23.54 -20.71
CA VAL A 44 -5.07 -22.42 -20.92
C VAL A 44 -5.74 -21.04 -20.71
N PRO A 45 -6.90 -20.72 -21.32
CA PRO A 45 -7.56 -19.44 -21.07
C PRO A 45 -8.03 -19.29 -19.63
N GLU A 46 -8.51 -20.36 -18.98
CA GLU A 46 -8.89 -20.33 -17.56
C GLU A 46 -7.71 -19.99 -16.65
N MET A 47 -6.57 -20.65 -16.86
CA MET A 47 -5.35 -20.37 -16.10
C MET A 47 -4.85 -18.94 -16.30
N ARG A 48 -4.91 -18.44 -17.54
CA ARG A 48 -4.55 -17.05 -17.83
C ARG A 48 -5.47 -16.06 -17.11
N GLY A 49 -6.77 -16.37 -17.02
CA GLY A 49 -7.73 -15.60 -16.23
C GLY A 49 -7.35 -15.57 -14.74
N VAL A 50 -7.01 -16.72 -14.16
CA VAL A 50 -6.58 -16.82 -12.75
C VAL A 50 -5.32 -15.98 -12.49
N ILE A 51 -4.29 -16.10 -13.33
CA ILE A 51 -3.04 -15.35 -13.22
C ILE A 51 -3.31 -13.84 -13.29
N ASN A 52 -4.13 -13.39 -14.24
CA ASN A 52 -4.51 -11.99 -14.39
C ASN A 52 -5.26 -11.45 -13.16
N ASN A 53 -6.16 -12.24 -12.59
CA ASN A 53 -6.90 -11.87 -11.39
C ASN A 53 -5.97 -11.73 -10.18
N LEU A 54 -5.05 -12.69 -9.98
CA LEU A 54 -4.03 -12.60 -8.93
C LEU A 54 -3.18 -11.33 -9.08
N ASN A 55 -2.75 -11.03 -10.30
CA ASN A 55 -1.96 -9.83 -10.59
C ASN A 55 -2.75 -8.54 -10.30
N ALA A 56 -4.04 -8.49 -10.65
CA ALA A 56 -4.90 -7.35 -10.37
C ALA A 56 -5.05 -7.10 -8.87
N VAL A 57 -5.24 -8.16 -8.08
CA VAL A 57 -5.34 -8.07 -6.62
C VAL A 57 -4.03 -7.58 -6.01
N VAL A 58 -2.89 -8.12 -6.43
CA VAL A 58 -1.56 -7.66 -5.97
C VAL A 58 -1.37 -6.17 -6.27
N LYS A 59 -1.74 -5.73 -7.47
CA LYS A 59 -1.66 -4.32 -7.86
C LYS A 59 -2.52 -3.42 -6.98
N GLN A 60 -3.79 -3.78 -6.75
CA GLN A 60 -4.70 -3.02 -5.90
C GLN A 60 -4.19 -2.88 -4.45
N ILE A 61 -3.64 -3.95 -3.88
CA ILE A 61 -3.05 -3.90 -2.53
C ILE A 61 -1.82 -2.98 -2.51
N THR A 62 -0.98 -3.04 -3.54
CA THR A 62 0.22 -2.20 -3.67
C THR A 62 -0.12 -0.71 -3.77
N GLU A 63 -1.12 -0.38 -4.60
CA GLU A 63 -1.63 0.98 -4.74
C GLU A 63 -2.19 1.50 -3.42
N THR A 64 -3.02 0.69 -2.74
CA THR A 64 -3.58 1.04 -1.42
C THR A 64 -2.49 1.27 -0.38
N LEU A 65 -1.48 0.41 -0.33
CA LEU A 65 -0.33 0.57 0.57
C LEU A 65 0.44 1.86 0.29
N THR A 66 0.63 2.21 -0.98
CA THR A 66 1.36 3.41 -1.38
C THR A 66 0.59 4.66 -0.99
N ALA A 67 -0.72 4.68 -1.24
CA ALA A 67 -1.61 5.78 -0.84
C ALA A 67 -1.59 6.01 0.68
N VAL A 68 -1.71 4.94 1.48
CA VAL A 68 -1.65 5.03 2.95
C VAL A 68 -0.28 5.54 3.42
N ARG A 69 0.82 5.10 2.81
CA ARG A 69 2.17 5.61 3.14
C ARG A 69 2.31 7.11 2.86
N GLU A 70 1.75 7.57 1.75
CA GLU A 70 1.76 8.99 1.42
C GLU A 70 0.91 9.82 2.39
N GLU A 71 -0.27 9.30 2.77
CA GLU A 71 -1.13 9.93 3.78
C GLU A 71 -0.42 10.07 5.13
N ILE A 72 0.24 9.01 5.60
CA ILE A 72 1.04 9.04 6.84
C ILE A 72 2.11 10.13 6.77
N LYS A 73 2.88 10.18 5.68
CA LYS A 73 3.93 11.19 5.49
C LYS A 73 3.38 12.61 5.49
N ASN A 74 2.22 12.82 4.88
CA ASN A 74 1.56 14.13 4.82
C ASN A 74 1.08 14.56 6.22
N LEU A 75 0.50 13.64 6.98
CA LEU A 75 0.06 13.89 8.36
C LEU A 75 1.24 14.20 9.28
N GLU A 76 2.34 13.46 9.19
CA GLU A 76 3.57 13.72 9.95
C GLU A 76 4.15 15.10 9.60
N GLY A 77 4.16 15.47 8.31
CA GLY A 77 4.60 16.78 7.85
C GLY A 77 3.76 17.93 8.41
N ALA A 78 2.43 17.80 8.32
CA ALA A 78 1.49 18.79 8.85
C ALA A 78 1.62 18.94 10.38
N TYR A 79 1.71 17.82 11.10
CA TYR A 79 1.90 17.81 12.55
C TYR A 79 3.20 18.51 12.96
N ASN A 80 4.32 18.18 12.30
CA ASN A 80 5.61 18.81 12.56
C ASN A 80 5.61 20.32 12.28
N TYR A 81 4.91 20.75 11.23
CA TYR A 81 4.74 22.16 10.91
C TYR A 81 3.99 22.92 12.00
N ILE A 82 2.82 22.41 12.42
CA ILE A 82 2.00 23.00 13.49
C ILE A 82 2.79 23.08 14.80
N MET A 83 3.53 22.03 15.14
CA MET A 83 4.31 21.98 16.39
C MET A 83 5.45 22.99 16.42
N LYS A 84 6.13 23.22 15.28
CA LYS A 84 7.15 24.26 15.16
C LYS A 84 6.55 25.66 15.31
N GLN A 85 5.39 25.92 14.71
CA GLN A 85 4.70 27.20 14.86
C GLN A 85 4.29 27.45 16.30
N ALA A 86 3.66 26.46 16.96
CA ALA A 86 3.24 26.58 18.35
C ALA A 86 4.42 26.90 19.30
N LYS A 87 5.58 26.28 19.09
CA LYS A 87 6.81 26.57 19.87
C LYS A 87 7.37 27.97 19.61
N THR A 88 7.35 28.42 18.35
CA THR A 88 7.83 29.75 17.97
C THR A 88 6.95 30.84 18.57
N THR A 89 5.63 30.67 18.50
CA THR A 89 4.66 31.59 19.12
C THR A 89 4.83 31.62 20.64
N ALA A 90 4.93 30.46 21.29
CA ALA A 90 5.13 30.38 22.74
C ALA A 90 6.44 31.04 23.22
N GLN A 91 7.51 31.00 22.41
CA GLN A 91 8.78 31.69 22.72
C GLN A 91 8.70 33.20 22.48
N ALA A 92 7.92 33.67 21.51
CA ALA A 92 7.71 35.10 21.26
C ALA A 92 6.88 35.78 22.36
N GLN A 93 6.01 35.04 23.07
CA GLN A 93 5.28 35.55 24.25
C GLN A 93 6.13 35.60 25.54
N GLN A 94 7.36 35.09 25.54
CA GLN A 94 8.30 35.16 26.68
C GLN A 94 9.50 36.07 26.37
N ALA A 95 9.26 37.29 25.88
CA ALA A 95 10.24 38.37 25.95
C ALA A 95 9.97 39.19 27.23
N PRO A 96 10.92 39.30 28.18
CA PRO A 96 10.69 39.98 29.45
C PRO A 96 10.75 41.50 29.31
N ASP A 97 9.63 42.17 29.60
CA ASP A 97 9.64 43.59 29.98
C ASP A 97 10.35 43.74 31.33
N ALA A 98 11.65 43.99 31.27
CA ALA A 98 12.45 44.37 32.42
C ALA A 98 13.03 45.78 32.22
N LYS A 99 12.27 46.82 32.56
CA LYS A 99 12.79 48.11 33.04
C LYS A 99 11.87 48.76 34.09
N GLY A 100 12.14 48.44 35.35
CA GLY A 100 12.40 49.40 36.42
C GLY A 100 11.27 50.34 36.88
N ALA A 101 10.61 49.94 37.97
CA ALA A 101 9.94 50.89 38.86
C ALA A 101 10.98 51.74 39.64
N ALA A 102 10.90 53.06 39.56
CA ALA A 102 11.51 53.98 40.52
C ALA A 102 10.46 54.97 41.03
N LYS A 103 10.41 55.07 42.35
CA LYS A 103 9.40 55.75 43.18
C LYS A 103 9.51 57.29 43.10
N GLY A 104 8.36 57.95 43.22
CA GLY A 104 8.18 59.10 44.13
C GLY A 104 8.25 60.51 43.54
N GLY A 105 7.17 61.28 43.73
CA GLY A 105 7.20 62.75 43.74
C GLY A 105 6.03 63.43 43.02
N VAL A 106 5.00 63.83 43.78
CA VAL A 106 4.04 64.90 43.41
C VAL A 106 4.52 66.19 44.11
N LEU A 107 4.09 67.36 43.58
CA LEU A 107 4.23 68.77 44.06
C LEU A 107 5.45 69.49 43.45
N VAL A 108 5.41 70.68 42.83
CA VAL A 108 4.50 71.84 42.76
C VAL A 108 4.56 72.42 41.33
#